data_AF-A0A7K3NHK4-F1
#
_entry.id   AF-A0A7K3NHK4-F1
#
_cell.length_a   1.000
_cell.length_b   1.000
_cell.length_c   1.000
_cell.angle_alpha   90.00
_cell.angle_beta   90.00
_cell.angle_gamma   90.00
#
_symmetry.space_group_name_H-M   'P 1'
#
loop_
_entity.id
_entity.type
_entity.pdbx_description
1 polymer ?
#
loop_
_entity_poly.entity_id
_entity_poly.type
_entity_poly.pdbx_seq_one_letter_code
_entity_poly.pdbx_strand_id
1 'polypeptide(L)'
;MALSDLERYLVYQSSSQLLQQDLITNALLQGGAVGRDLRNLLFSENESVTLTNPYDEAITGTLRADSRAVKQNSKNVSEASSMMGIAKEGVAGIQTALEELAQIIDDINSGTLSGSSATVQDNYNNLKNQILGYISNTEYNGIYMLDSTKWGTEQIDSNGAVYIQAFINDGFKVNFQAVNQLDFNSLDSTKLATPADLNSQKALVDSLASSIDAIHEIYENRESGLAQQAVQLNSQSALLAQAAENRRQSPTKSMESILLDFVATTTGTLVDESS
;
A
#
# COMPACT_ATOMS: atom_id res chain seq x y z
N MET A 1 6.62 -61.86 -45.80
CA MET A 1 7.18 -61.13 -44.65
C MET A 1 6.02 -60.80 -43.74
N ALA A 2 5.95 -61.44 -42.57
CA ALA A 2 4.94 -61.14 -41.58
C ALA A 2 5.37 -59.88 -40.82
N LEU A 3 4.45 -58.91 -40.68
CA LEU A 3 4.62 -57.75 -39.80
C LEU A 3 4.99 -58.22 -38.40
N SER A 4 5.94 -57.56 -37.75
CA SER A 4 6.32 -57.89 -36.37
C SER A 4 5.15 -57.62 -35.42
N ASP A 5 5.06 -58.38 -34.32
CA ASP A 5 3.95 -58.28 -33.36
C ASP A 5 3.80 -56.86 -32.78
N LEU A 6 4.89 -56.10 -32.73
CA LEU A 6 4.91 -54.70 -32.28
C LEU A 6 4.26 -53.76 -33.30
N GLU A 7 4.49 -53.97 -34.59
CA GLU A 7 3.88 -53.20 -35.68
C GLU A 7 2.39 -53.53 -35.81
N ARG A 8 1.99 -54.79 -35.61
CA ARG A 8 0.57 -55.17 -35.56
C ARG A 8 -0.16 -54.55 -34.38
N TYR A 9 0.48 -54.49 -33.21
CA TYR A 9 -0.09 -53.84 -32.03
C TYR A 9 -0.25 -52.33 -32.22
N LEU A 10 0.75 -51.66 -32.79
CA LEU A 10 0.69 -50.23 -33.12
C LEU A 10 -0.40 -49.90 -34.15
N VAL A 11 -0.54 -50.71 -35.20
CA VAL A 11 -1.59 -50.52 -36.22
C VAL A 11 -2.99 -50.79 -35.64
N TYR A 12 -3.13 -51.77 -34.76
CA TYR A 12 -4.40 -52.07 -34.09
C TYR A 12 -4.80 -50.97 -33.08
N GLN A 13 -3.84 -50.44 -32.34
CA GLN A 13 -4.07 -49.38 -31.36
C GLN A 13 -4.37 -48.03 -32.04
N SER A 14 -3.63 -47.71 -33.11
CA SER A 14 -3.88 -46.53 -33.94
C SER A 14 -5.23 -46.58 -34.64
N SER A 15 -5.62 -47.74 -35.20
CA SER A 15 -6.93 -47.88 -35.85
C SER A 15 -8.10 -47.87 -34.87
N SER A 16 -7.93 -48.42 -33.66
CA SER A 16 -8.94 -48.34 -32.59
C SER A 16 -9.12 -46.91 -32.06
N GLN A 17 -8.04 -46.12 -31.95
CA GLN A 17 -8.11 -44.71 -31.58
C GLN A 17 -8.80 -43.86 -32.65
N LEU A 18 -8.51 -44.11 -33.93
CA LEU A 18 -9.16 -43.39 -35.03
C LEU A 18 -10.65 -43.73 -35.13
N LEU A 19 -11.04 -45.00 -34.94
CA LEU A 19 -12.45 -45.39 -34.89
C LEU A 19 -13.20 -44.81 -33.68
N GLN A 20 -12.54 -44.69 -32.52
CA GLN A 20 -13.13 -44.02 -31.36
C GLN A 20 -13.26 -42.50 -31.57
N GLN A 21 -12.27 -41.86 -32.20
CA GLN A 21 -12.38 -40.45 -32.58
C GLN A 21 -13.49 -40.20 -33.60
N ASP A 22 -13.66 -41.07 -34.61
CA ASP A 22 -14.73 -40.92 -35.60
C ASP A 22 -16.12 -41.16 -35.01
N LEU A 23 -16.26 -42.08 -34.04
CA LEU A 23 -17.51 -42.30 -33.31
C LEU A 23 -17.86 -41.13 -32.39
N ILE A 24 -16.88 -40.54 -31.71
CA ILE A 24 -17.07 -39.37 -30.83
C ILE A 24 -17.38 -38.13 -31.68
N THR A 25 -16.69 -37.95 -32.81
CA THR A 25 -16.87 -36.80 -33.70
C THR A 25 -18.23 -36.84 -34.42
N ASN A 26 -18.69 -38.02 -34.88
CA ASN A 26 -20.04 -38.17 -35.43
C ASN A 26 -21.14 -38.04 -34.36
N ALA A 27 -20.93 -38.56 -33.15
CA ALA A 27 -21.90 -38.42 -32.06
C ALA A 27 -22.03 -36.96 -31.56
N LEU A 28 -20.94 -36.19 -31.55
CA LEU A 28 -20.92 -34.79 -31.12
C LEU A 28 -21.39 -33.80 -32.19
N LEU A 29 -21.11 -34.04 -33.47
CA LEU A 29 -21.34 -33.04 -34.52
C LEU A 29 -22.61 -33.26 -35.38
N GLN A 30 -23.13 -34.49 -35.50
CA GLN A 30 -24.32 -34.75 -36.33
C GLN A 30 -25.66 -34.79 -35.59
N GLY A 31 -25.68 -34.87 -34.25
CA GLY A 31 -26.95 -34.92 -33.49
C GLY A 31 -26.99 -34.21 -32.14
N GLY A 32 -25.84 -33.93 -31.52
CA GLY A 32 -25.76 -33.34 -30.18
C GLY A 32 -26.05 -31.84 -30.12
N ALA A 33 -26.65 -31.38 -29.02
CA ALA A 33 -26.89 -29.95 -28.75
C ALA A 33 -25.60 -29.11 -28.86
N VAL A 34 -24.47 -29.66 -28.42
CA VAL A 34 -23.14 -29.02 -28.45
C VAL A 34 -22.66 -28.73 -29.87
N GLY A 35 -22.92 -29.61 -30.83
CA GLY A 35 -22.57 -29.40 -32.23
C GLY A 35 -23.46 -28.39 -32.96
N ARG A 36 -24.67 -28.13 -32.44
CA ARG A 36 -25.53 -27.01 -32.87
C ARG A 36 -25.04 -25.70 -32.27
N ASP A 37 -24.67 -25.69 -31.00
CA ASP A 37 -24.19 -24.49 -30.31
C ASP A 37 -22.84 -23.99 -30.86
N LEU A 38 -21.90 -24.90 -31.15
CA LEU A 38 -20.63 -24.53 -31.80
C LEU A 38 -20.82 -24.00 -33.23
N ARG A 39 -21.79 -24.55 -33.97
CA ARG A 39 -22.13 -24.04 -35.32
C ARG A 39 -22.80 -22.67 -35.24
N ASN A 40 -23.68 -22.47 -34.28
CA ASN A 40 -24.27 -21.16 -34.00
C ASN A 40 -23.23 -20.14 -33.53
N LEU A 41 -22.16 -20.56 -32.85
CA LEU A 41 -21.06 -19.69 -32.42
C LEU A 41 -20.08 -19.34 -33.56
N LEU A 42 -19.88 -20.27 -34.51
CA LEU A 42 -19.05 -20.07 -35.71
C LEU A 42 -19.77 -19.29 -36.82
N PHE A 43 -21.10 -19.40 -36.88
CA PHE A 43 -21.95 -18.67 -37.84
C PHE A 43 -22.72 -17.51 -37.20
N SER A 44 -22.58 -17.23 -35.90
CA SER A 44 -22.95 -15.93 -35.35
C SER A 44 -21.93 -14.92 -35.86
N GLU A 45 -22.19 -14.46 -37.07
CA GLU A 45 -21.78 -13.18 -37.58
C GLU A 45 -21.84 -12.15 -36.45
N ASN A 46 -20.77 -11.37 -36.32
CA ASN A 46 -20.64 -10.26 -35.39
C ASN A 46 -21.82 -9.28 -35.57
N GLU A 47 -22.98 -9.58 -35.00
CA GLU A 47 -23.90 -8.55 -34.59
C GLU A 47 -23.29 -7.97 -33.33
N SER A 48 -22.64 -6.82 -33.50
CA SER A 48 -22.44 -5.86 -32.43
C SER A 48 -23.79 -5.57 -31.79
N VAL A 49 -24.19 -6.37 -30.81
CA VAL A 49 -25.34 -6.08 -29.97
C VAL A 49 -24.93 -4.88 -29.13
N THR A 50 -25.27 -3.71 -29.66
CA THR A 50 -25.36 -2.48 -28.90
C THR A 50 -26.24 -2.80 -27.70
N LEU A 51 -25.66 -2.70 -26.51
CA LEU A 51 -26.27 -2.96 -25.20
C LEU A 51 -27.76 -2.60 -25.19
N THR A 52 -28.63 -3.61 -25.03
CA THR A 52 -30.08 -3.39 -24.86
C THR A 52 -30.63 -4.16 -23.66
N ASN A 53 -29.77 -4.55 -22.70
CA ASN A 53 -30.22 -4.99 -21.39
C ASN A 53 -29.93 -3.88 -20.35
N PRO A 54 -30.95 -3.14 -19.87
CA PRO A 54 -30.76 -2.05 -18.91
C PRO A 54 -30.12 -2.50 -17.60
N TYR A 55 -30.21 -3.80 -17.25
CA TYR A 55 -29.55 -4.36 -16.06
C TYR A 55 -28.04 -4.52 -16.25
N ASP A 56 -27.57 -4.93 -17.43
CA ASP A 56 -26.13 -5.10 -17.69
C ASP A 56 -25.42 -3.76 -17.85
N GLU A 57 -26.10 -2.77 -18.45
CA GLU A 57 -25.62 -1.39 -18.51
C GLU A 57 -25.57 -0.75 -17.11
N ALA A 58 -26.60 -0.98 -16.28
CA ALA A 58 -26.60 -0.51 -14.89
C ALA A 58 -25.47 -1.14 -14.07
N ILE A 59 -25.26 -2.46 -14.16
CA ILE A 59 -24.18 -3.15 -13.43
C ILE A 59 -22.81 -2.68 -13.91
N THR A 60 -22.61 -2.56 -15.23
CA THR A 60 -21.35 -2.06 -15.80
C THR A 60 -21.09 -0.61 -15.41
N GLY A 61 -22.15 0.22 -15.37
CA GLY A 61 -22.10 1.60 -14.88
C GLY A 61 -21.67 1.67 -13.41
N THR A 62 -22.27 0.85 -12.55
CA THR A 62 -21.91 0.74 -11.13
C THR A 62 -20.46 0.29 -10.95
N LEU A 63 -20.01 -0.76 -11.64
CA LEU A 63 -18.62 -1.23 -11.55
C LEU A 63 -17.60 -0.15 -11.97
N ARG A 64 -17.92 0.67 -12.97
CA ARG A 64 -17.07 1.81 -13.38
C ARG A 64 -17.07 2.92 -12.34
N ALA A 65 -18.22 3.20 -11.73
CA ALA A 65 -18.33 4.19 -10.66
C ALA A 65 -17.53 3.75 -9.43
N ASP A 66 -17.67 2.48 -9.03
CA ASP A 66 -16.95 1.89 -7.90
C ASP A 66 -15.44 1.86 -8.17
N SER A 67 -15.01 1.46 -9.37
CA SER A 67 -13.60 1.53 -9.77
C SER A 67 -13.02 2.93 -9.61
N ARG A 68 -13.74 3.97 -10.06
CA ARG A 68 -13.30 5.36 -9.92
C ARG A 68 -13.25 5.81 -8.46
N ALA A 69 -14.25 5.42 -7.66
CA ALA A 69 -14.29 5.72 -6.24
C ALA A 69 -13.10 5.07 -5.50
N VAL A 70 -12.88 3.77 -5.70
CA VAL A 70 -11.75 3.03 -5.11
C VAL A 70 -10.41 3.61 -5.55
N LYS A 71 -10.29 4.05 -6.81
CA LYS A 71 -9.08 4.72 -7.30
C LYS A 71 -8.85 6.07 -6.61
N GLN A 72 -9.90 6.83 -6.34
CA GLN A 72 -9.77 8.08 -5.58
C GLN A 72 -9.38 7.80 -4.13
N ASN A 73 -9.97 6.77 -3.51
CA ASN A 73 -9.62 6.35 -2.16
C ASN A 73 -8.15 5.94 -2.05
N SER A 74 -7.63 5.21 -3.04
CA SER A 74 -6.20 4.88 -3.14
C SER A 74 -5.31 6.13 -3.13
N LYS A 75 -5.69 7.18 -3.86
CA LYS A 75 -4.96 8.46 -3.85
C LYS A 75 -5.00 9.14 -2.49
N ASN A 76 -6.16 9.19 -1.85
CA ASN A 76 -6.32 9.82 -0.54
C ASN A 76 -5.52 9.07 0.55
N VAL A 77 -5.52 7.73 0.51
CA VAL A 77 -4.69 6.89 1.38
C VAL A 77 -3.20 7.09 1.09
N SER A 78 -2.83 7.25 -0.18
CA SER A 78 -1.45 7.57 -0.57
C SER A 78 -1.00 8.94 -0.06
N GLU A 79 -1.89 9.93 -0.07
CA GLU A 79 -1.63 11.25 0.52
C GLU A 79 -1.41 11.15 2.03
N ALA A 80 -2.25 10.38 2.72
CA ALA A 80 -2.07 10.09 4.14
C ALA A 80 -0.72 9.41 4.45
N SER A 81 -0.29 8.47 3.59
CA SER A 81 1.04 7.86 3.67
C SER A 81 2.14 8.91 3.49
N SER A 82 2.02 9.81 2.50
CA SER A 82 2.98 10.91 2.32
C SER A 82 3.05 11.85 3.53
N MET A 83 1.92 12.15 4.17
CA MET A 83 1.91 12.94 5.42
C MET A 83 2.68 12.22 6.53
N MET A 84 2.47 10.90 6.71
CA MET A 84 3.25 10.12 7.68
C MET A 84 4.73 10.09 7.33
N GLY A 85 5.09 9.99 6.04
CA GLY A 85 6.48 10.01 5.58
C GLY A 85 7.20 11.32 5.93
N ILE A 86 6.55 12.47 5.70
CA ILE A 86 7.14 13.78 6.06
C ILE A 86 7.27 13.93 7.58
N ALA A 87 6.26 13.50 8.35
CA ALA A 87 6.35 13.50 9.81
C ALA A 87 7.49 12.59 10.31
N LYS A 88 7.65 11.41 9.71
CA LYS A 88 8.76 10.49 9.97
C LYS A 88 10.11 11.14 9.70
N GLU A 89 10.27 11.78 8.54
CA GLU A 89 11.52 12.50 8.18
C GLU A 89 11.84 13.63 9.17
N GLY A 90 10.82 14.40 9.58
CA GLY A 90 10.99 15.44 10.60
C GLY A 90 11.46 14.87 11.95
N VAL A 91 10.87 13.75 12.38
CA VAL A 91 11.25 13.05 13.62
C VAL A 91 12.63 12.40 13.51
N ALA A 92 12.99 11.84 12.35
CA ALA A 92 14.34 11.31 12.11
C ALA A 92 15.42 12.40 12.22
N GLY A 93 15.13 13.61 11.71
CA GLY A 93 16.02 14.76 11.90
C GLY A 93 16.21 15.15 13.38
N ILE A 94 15.14 15.03 14.19
CA ILE A 94 15.22 15.23 15.64
C ILE A 94 16.06 14.13 16.29
N GLN A 95 15.89 12.87 15.90
CA GLN A 95 16.64 11.74 16.41
C GLN A 95 18.15 11.93 16.18
N THR A 96 18.57 12.25 14.95
CA THR A 96 19.98 12.53 14.65
C THR A 96 20.53 13.67 15.50
N ALA A 97 19.79 14.76 15.67
CA ALA A 97 20.24 15.86 16.51
C ALA A 97 20.35 15.47 18.00
N LEU A 98 19.48 14.60 18.52
CA LEU A 98 19.56 14.07 19.88
C LEU A 98 20.75 13.11 20.06
N GLU A 99 21.06 12.29 19.05
CA GLU A 99 22.25 11.44 19.05
C GLU A 99 23.54 12.29 19.09
N GLU A 100 23.58 13.38 18.33
CA GLU A 100 24.71 14.32 18.37
C GLU A 100 24.82 15.04 19.73
N LEU A 101 23.69 15.41 20.36
CA LEU A 101 23.68 15.95 21.73
C LEU A 101 24.20 14.94 22.76
N ALA A 102 23.81 13.67 22.64
CA ALA A 102 24.30 12.59 23.49
C ALA A 102 25.81 12.41 23.32
N GLN A 103 26.30 12.45 22.08
CA GLN A 103 27.72 12.34 21.77
C GLN A 103 28.52 13.50 22.38
N ILE A 104 28.03 14.74 22.31
CA ILE A 104 28.69 15.89 22.96
C ILE A 104 28.82 15.64 24.47
N ILE A 105 27.77 15.12 25.12
CA ILE A 105 27.80 14.82 26.54
C ILE A 105 28.81 13.72 26.87
N ASP A 106 28.86 12.66 26.06
CA ASP A 106 29.80 11.56 26.23
C ASP A 106 31.27 11.99 26.00
N ASP A 107 31.51 12.90 25.05
CA ASP A 107 32.81 13.51 24.81
C ASP A 107 33.25 14.41 25.97
N ILE A 108 32.32 15.10 26.64
CA ILE A 108 32.62 15.83 27.89
C ILE A 108 32.94 14.84 29.02
N ASN A 109 32.16 13.77 29.17
CA ASN A 109 32.37 12.74 30.20
C ASN A 109 33.73 12.03 30.04
N SER A 110 34.17 11.78 28.80
CA SER A 110 35.48 11.20 28.50
C SER A 110 36.64 12.19 28.66
N GLY A 111 36.36 13.47 28.85
CA GLY A 111 37.37 14.54 28.94
C GLY A 111 37.92 15.00 27.60
N THR A 112 37.34 14.53 26.49
CA THR A 112 37.70 14.94 25.11
C THR A 112 37.26 16.39 24.84
N LEU A 113 36.10 16.77 25.38
CA LEU A 113 35.56 18.13 25.33
C LEU A 113 35.45 18.74 26.73
N SER A 114 35.42 20.07 26.78
CA SER A 114 35.13 20.80 28.02
C SER A 114 33.72 21.37 27.97
N GLY A 115 32.86 20.98 28.92
CA GLY A 115 31.49 21.50 29.03
C GLY A 115 31.41 22.99 29.39
N SER A 116 32.52 23.59 29.83
CA SER A 116 32.64 25.04 30.05
C SER A 116 33.13 25.81 28.80
N SER A 117 33.42 25.11 27.71
CA SER A 117 33.83 25.73 26.44
C SER A 117 32.64 26.40 25.77
N ALA A 118 32.77 27.69 25.44
CA ALA A 118 31.73 28.43 24.71
C ALA A 118 31.36 27.74 23.39
N THR A 119 32.34 27.24 22.64
CA THR A 119 32.09 26.53 21.38
C THR A 119 31.27 25.25 21.56
N VAL A 120 31.51 24.49 22.64
CA VAL A 120 30.75 23.26 22.92
C VAL A 120 29.31 23.62 23.30
N GLN A 121 29.13 24.66 24.11
CA GLN A 121 27.81 25.15 24.51
C GLN A 121 27.02 25.71 23.33
N ASP A 122 27.67 26.45 22.43
CA ASP A 122 27.06 26.98 21.20
C ASP A 122 26.63 25.84 20.28
N ASN A 123 27.47 24.82 20.08
CA ASN A 123 27.12 23.65 19.29
C ASN A 123 25.91 22.91 19.89
N TYR A 124 25.88 22.72 21.21
CA TYR A 124 24.75 22.11 21.91
C TYR A 124 23.45 22.92 21.71
N ASN A 125 23.51 24.25 21.83
CA ASN A 125 22.36 25.11 21.59
C ASN A 125 21.91 25.11 20.13
N ASN A 126 22.83 25.03 19.18
CA ASN A 126 22.51 24.94 17.76
C ASN A 126 21.72 23.67 17.46
N LEU A 127 22.12 22.52 18.03
CA LEU A 127 21.40 21.26 17.89
C LEU A 127 20.01 21.33 18.53
N LYS A 128 19.89 21.91 19.74
CA LYS A 128 18.58 22.18 20.35
C LYS A 128 17.70 23.03 19.43
N ASN A 129 18.24 24.11 18.88
CA ASN A 129 17.50 24.99 17.97
C ASN A 129 17.11 24.28 16.68
N GLN A 130 17.96 23.38 16.17
CA GLN A 130 17.66 22.54 15.02
C GLN A 130 16.49 21.59 15.31
N ILE A 131 16.45 20.96 16.49
CA ILE A 131 15.31 20.16 16.95
C ILE A 131 14.02 20.98 16.96
N LEU A 132 14.03 22.16 17.60
CA LEU A 132 12.88 23.07 17.62
C LEU A 132 12.48 23.53 16.21
N GLY A 133 13.47 23.68 15.31
CA GLY A 133 13.29 23.95 13.90
C GLY A 133 12.54 22.83 13.18
N TYR A 134 12.89 21.56 13.40
CA TYR A 134 12.16 20.42 12.83
C TYR A 134 10.71 20.39 13.34
N ILE A 135 10.50 20.59 14.65
CA ILE A 135 9.15 20.58 15.24
C ILE A 135 8.26 21.64 14.61
N SER A 136 8.77 22.87 14.45
CA SER A 136 8.01 24.02 13.96
C SER A 136 7.83 24.05 12.44
N ASN A 137 8.70 23.40 11.66
CA ASN A 137 8.67 23.47 10.19
C ASN A 137 8.19 22.17 9.51
N THR A 138 7.97 21.09 10.25
CA THR A 138 7.45 19.84 9.67
C THR A 138 5.95 19.98 9.37
N GLU A 139 5.64 20.33 8.13
CA GLU A 139 4.27 20.56 7.65
C GLU A 139 3.97 19.84 6.33
N TYR A 140 2.69 19.57 6.10
CA TYR A 140 2.15 19.12 4.81
C TYR A 140 0.97 20.00 4.42
N ASN A 141 1.07 20.73 3.31
CA ASN A 141 0.00 21.62 2.83
C ASN A 141 -0.57 22.56 3.92
N GLY A 142 0.31 23.09 4.79
CA GLY A 142 -0.05 23.96 5.92
C GLY A 142 -0.53 23.23 7.19
N ILE A 143 -0.55 21.89 7.20
CA ILE A 143 -0.84 21.08 8.38
C ILE A 143 0.48 20.81 9.11
N TYR A 144 0.66 21.42 10.28
CA TYR A 144 1.80 21.17 11.15
C TYR A 144 1.66 19.81 11.85
N MET A 145 2.63 18.93 11.64
CA MET A 145 2.52 17.53 12.07
C MET A 145 3.13 17.28 13.45
N LEU A 146 4.07 18.11 13.89
CA LEU A 146 4.80 17.90 15.16
C LEU A 146 4.51 18.98 16.22
N ASP A 147 3.88 20.09 15.83
CA ASP A 147 3.59 21.23 16.71
C ASP A 147 2.09 21.33 17.04
N SER A 148 1.72 20.82 18.21
CA SER A 148 0.35 20.88 18.71
C SER A 148 -0.19 22.29 18.99
N THR A 149 0.67 23.32 19.09
CA THR A 149 0.18 24.69 19.25
C THR A 149 -0.46 25.24 17.97
N LYS A 150 -0.23 24.58 16.84
CA LYS A 150 -0.79 24.92 15.52
C LYS A 150 -1.98 24.05 15.15
N TRP A 151 -2.40 23.15 16.03
CA TRP A 151 -3.56 22.27 15.81
C TRP A 151 -4.88 22.96 16.17
N GLY A 152 -6.00 22.29 15.86
CA GLY A 152 -7.34 22.86 16.06
C GLY A 152 -7.80 23.71 14.87
N THR A 153 -7.36 23.35 13.66
CA THR A 153 -7.82 23.97 12.41
C THR A 153 -8.92 23.10 11.78
N GLU A 154 -9.45 23.51 10.63
CA GLU A 154 -10.40 22.69 9.87
C GLU A 154 -9.78 21.38 9.34
N GLN A 155 -8.45 21.35 9.17
CA GLN A 155 -7.73 20.22 8.58
C GLN A 155 -7.19 19.24 9.64
N ILE A 156 -6.83 19.73 10.82
CA ILE A 156 -6.30 18.93 11.94
C ILE A 156 -7.01 19.28 13.24
N ASP A 157 -7.56 18.27 13.91
CA ASP A 157 -8.25 18.48 15.18
C ASP A 157 -7.27 18.79 16.32
N SER A 158 -7.80 19.23 17.47
CA SER A 158 -6.98 19.59 18.64
C SER A 158 -6.17 18.42 19.23
N ASN A 159 -6.50 17.18 18.85
CA ASN A 159 -5.81 15.97 19.29
C ASN A 159 -4.78 15.49 18.26
N GLY A 160 -4.55 16.27 17.19
CA GLY A 160 -3.59 15.93 16.13
C GLY A 160 -4.13 14.93 15.14
N ALA A 161 -5.45 14.76 15.04
CA ALA A 161 -6.02 13.84 14.06
C ALA A 161 -6.44 14.56 12.77
N VAL A 162 -6.01 14.01 11.64
CA VAL A 162 -6.41 14.43 10.30
C VAL A 162 -7.34 13.37 9.73
N TYR A 163 -8.51 13.79 9.24
CA TYR A 163 -9.47 12.89 8.62
C TYR A 163 -9.15 12.67 7.15
N ILE A 164 -9.01 11.41 6.75
CA ILE A 164 -8.74 10.97 5.39
C ILE A 164 -9.98 10.27 4.86
N GLN A 165 -10.58 10.84 3.82
CA GLN A 165 -11.69 10.22 3.11
C GLN A 165 -11.19 8.97 2.37
N ALA A 166 -11.65 7.78 2.76
CA ALA A 166 -11.17 6.51 2.21
C ALA A 166 -12.27 5.67 1.54
N PHE A 167 -13.53 6.10 1.64
CA PHE A 167 -14.71 5.48 1.06
C PHE A 167 -15.70 6.55 0.60
N ILE A 168 -16.77 6.18 -0.10
CA ILE A 168 -17.76 7.14 -0.63
C ILE A 168 -18.44 7.95 0.49
N ASN A 169 -18.69 7.31 1.64
CA ASN A 169 -19.39 7.91 2.78
C ASN A 169 -18.60 7.80 4.10
N ASP A 170 -17.33 7.39 4.04
CA ASP A 170 -16.56 7.13 5.24
C ASP A 170 -15.05 7.26 5.01
N GLY A 171 -14.29 7.23 6.10
CA GLY A 171 -12.86 7.49 6.11
C GLY A 171 -12.24 7.05 7.42
N PHE A 172 -10.98 7.40 7.60
CA PHE A 172 -10.26 7.11 8.83
C PHE A 172 -9.47 8.33 9.27
N LYS A 173 -9.07 8.33 10.54
CA LYS A 173 -8.22 9.37 11.09
C LYS A 173 -6.77 8.90 11.14
N VAL A 174 -5.86 9.79 10.77
CA VAL A 174 -4.44 9.64 11.01
C VAL A 174 -4.06 10.57 12.14
N ASN A 175 -3.46 10.02 13.19
CA ASN A 175 -3.10 10.78 14.37
C ASN A 175 -1.60 11.08 14.38
N PHE A 176 -1.28 12.35 14.60
CA PHE A 176 0.06 12.84 14.85
C PHE A 176 0.30 13.00 16.36
N GLN A 177 1.57 12.95 16.76
CA GLN A 177 2.03 13.09 18.12
C GLN A 177 2.52 14.52 18.37
N ALA A 178 2.17 15.06 19.53
CA ALA A 178 2.52 16.41 19.95
C ALA A 178 3.98 16.47 20.42
N VAL A 179 4.93 16.39 19.50
CA VAL A 179 6.38 16.36 19.81
C VAL A 179 6.81 17.63 20.55
N ASN A 180 6.21 18.78 20.22
CA ASN A 180 6.43 20.04 20.92
C ASN A 180 6.11 20.03 22.42
N GLN A 181 5.35 19.04 22.93
CA GLN A 181 5.04 18.90 24.36
C GLN A 181 6.15 18.17 25.15
N LEU A 182 7.10 17.56 24.46
CA LEU A 182 8.29 17.00 25.10
C LEU A 182 9.20 18.12 25.63
N ASP A 183 9.95 17.81 26.69
CA ASP A 183 10.75 18.81 27.42
C ASP A 183 12.10 19.16 26.74
N PHE A 184 12.04 19.59 25.48
CA PHE A 184 13.22 20.11 24.77
C PHE A 184 13.72 21.43 25.35
N ASN A 185 12.86 22.18 26.04
CA ASN A 185 13.21 23.47 26.62
C ASN A 185 14.21 23.35 27.78
N SER A 186 14.15 22.24 28.54
CA SER A 186 15.10 21.93 29.63
C SER A 186 16.49 21.47 29.17
N LEU A 187 16.68 21.24 27.86
CA LEU A 187 18.02 21.09 27.28
C LEU A 187 18.77 22.42 27.41
N ASP A 188 19.85 22.45 28.15
CA ASP A 188 20.50 23.69 28.56
C ASP A 188 22.02 23.55 28.51
N SER A 189 22.65 24.31 27.62
CA SER A 189 24.11 24.28 27.44
C SER A 189 24.88 24.73 28.69
N THR A 190 24.27 25.54 29.56
CA THR A 190 24.93 26.02 30.78
C THR A 190 25.11 24.91 31.82
N LYS A 191 24.32 23.83 31.70
CA LYS A 191 24.33 22.64 32.55
C LYS A 191 25.36 21.58 32.13
N LEU A 192 26.25 21.91 31.19
CA LEU A 192 27.30 21.00 30.75
C LEU A 192 28.58 21.06 31.60
N ALA A 193 28.73 22.08 32.45
CA ALA A 193 29.98 22.37 33.15
C ALA A 193 30.22 21.53 34.41
N THR A 194 29.16 21.09 35.10
CA THR A 194 29.27 20.31 36.35
C THR A 194 28.87 18.85 36.13
N PRO A 195 29.50 17.87 36.80
CA PRO A 195 29.16 16.46 36.60
C PRO A 195 27.70 16.12 36.96
N ALA A 196 27.12 16.78 37.97
CA ALA A 196 25.75 16.53 38.38
C ALA A 196 24.73 17.04 37.34
N ASP A 197 24.96 18.24 36.81
CA ASP A 197 24.13 18.84 35.78
C ASP A 197 24.26 18.09 34.45
N LEU A 198 25.49 17.71 34.09
CA LEU A 198 25.79 16.94 32.87
C LEU A 198 25.08 15.59 32.87
N ASN A 199 25.09 14.87 34.00
CA ASN A 199 24.34 13.62 34.16
C ASN A 199 22.82 13.83 34.03
N SER A 200 22.31 14.96 34.52
CA SER A 200 20.89 15.31 34.39
C SER A 200 20.53 15.62 32.94
N GLN A 201 21.42 16.31 32.20
CA GLN A 201 21.26 16.54 30.76
C GLN A 201 21.31 15.23 29.97
N LYS A 202 22.22 14.30 30.30
CA LYS A 202 22.29 12.98 29.65
C LYS A 202 20.98 12.21 29.82
N ALA A 203 20.46 12.15 31.05
CA ALA A 203 19.20 11.47 31.33
C ALA A 203 18.02 12.10 30.58
N LEU A 204 17.99 13.42 30.43
CA LEU A 204 16.98 14.11 29.63
C LEU A 204 17.11 13.77 28.14
N VAL A 205 18.31 13.85 27.57
CA VAL A 205 18.56 13.49 26.16
C VAL A 205 18.17 12.04 25.89
N ASP A 206 18.54 11.09 26.76
CA ASP A 206 18.20 9.68 26.61
C ASP A 206 16.68 9.44 26.68
N SER A 207 15.98 10.14 27.59
CA SER A 207 14.52 10.07 27.69
C SER A 207 13.82 10.66 26.45
N LEU A 208 14.34 11.76 25.91
CA LEU A 208 13.82 12.37 24.70
C LEU A 208 14.08 11.48 23.49
N ALA A 209 15.28 10.93 23.35
CA ALA A 209 15.65 10.01 22.28
C ALA A 209 14.73 8.79 22.27
N SER A 210 14.54 8.13 23.43
CA SER A 210 13.62 7.00 23.53
C SER A 210 12.16 7.36 23.16
N SER A 211 11.70 8.56 23.49
CA SER A 211 10.36 9.03 23.12
C SER A 211 10.26 9.30 21.62
N ILE A 212 11.29 9.89 21.03
CA ILE A 212 11.38 10.21 19.60
C ILE A 212 11.48 8.93 18.77
N ASP A 213 12.26 7.94 19.20
CA ASP A 213 12.38 6.64 18.55
C ASP A 213 11.01 5.94 18.49
N ALA A 214 10.27 5.92 19.61
CA ALA A 214 8.93 5.35 19.64
C ALA A 214 7.96 6.07 18.68
N ILE A 215 8.05 7.40 18.58
CA ILE A 215 7.24 8.19 17.63
C ILE A 215 7.65 7.89 16.19
N HIS A 216 8.96 7.79 15.92
CA HIS A 216 9.51 7.45 14.61
C HIS A 216 8.99 6.10 14.13
N GLU A 217 9.10 5.05 14.97
CA GLU A 217 8.60 3.71 14.66
C GLU A 217 7.08 3.71 14.39
N ILE A 218 6.30 4.48 15.14
CA ILE A 218 4.86 4.63 14.90
C ILE A 218 4.60 5.22 13.51
N TYR A 219 5.32 6.26 13.12
CA TYR A 219 5.16 6.89 11.81
C TYR A 219 5.63 6.01 10.67
N GLU A 220 6.77 5.32 10.81
CA GLU A 220 7.28 4.38 9.82
C GLU A 220 6.30 3.22 9.57
N ASN A 221 5.80 2.60 10.64
CA ASN A 221 4.83 1.51 10.52
C ASN A 221 3.52 1.96 9.88
N ARG A 222 3.05 3.18 10.21
CA ARG A 222 1.83 3.76 9.62
C ARG A 222 2.02 4.13 8.16
N GLU A 223 3.12 4.76 7.80
CA GLU A 223 3.46 5.10 6.41
C GLU A 223 3.45 3.84 5.55
N SER A 224 4.17 2.79 5.98
CA SER A 224 4.26 1.51 5.27
C SER A 224 2.88 0.83 5.15
N GLY A 225 2.11 0.80 6.23
CA GLY A 225 0.76 0.24 6.22
C GLY A 225 -0.18 0.97 5.25
N LEU A 226 -0.17 2.31 5.26
CA LEU A 226 -0.97 3.13 4.35
C LEU A 226 -0.50 3.00 2.90
N ALA A 227 0.81 2.95 2.64
CA ALA A 227 1.35 2.73 1.30
C ALA A 227 0.89 1.39 0.72
N GLN A 228 0.95 0.32 1.51
CA GLN A 228 0.46 -1.00 1.10
C GLN A 228 -1.06 -0.98 0.83
N GLN A 229 -1.84 -0.35 1.71
CA GLN A 229 -3.28 -0.20 1.51
C GLN A 229 -3.61 0.57 0.24
N ALA A 230 -2.89 1.65 -0.06
CA ALA A 230 -3.06 2.42 -1.30
C ALA A 230 -2.81 1.55 -2.54
N VAL A 231 -1.77 0.71 -2.55
CA VAL A 231 -1.46 -0.23 -3.64
C VAL A 231 -2.58 -1.26 -3.81
N GLN A 232 -3.06 -1.84 -2.70
CA GLN A 232 -4.16 -2.81 -2.74
C GLN A 232 -5.45 -2.21 -3.31
N LEU A 233 -5.81 -0.99 -2.89
CA LEU A 233 -6.97 -0.27 -3.43
C LEU A 233 -6.80 0.03 -4.92
N ASN A 234 -5.60 0.45 -5.34
CA ASN A 234 -5.33 0.69 -6.76
C ASN A 234 -5.51 -0.59 -7.59
N SER A 235 -4.99 -1.72 -7.09
CA SER A 235 -5.18 -3.04 -7.73
C SER A 235 -6.66 -3.42 -7.83
N GLN A 236 -7.42 -3.29 -6.73
CA GLN A 236 -8.86 -3.53 -6.73
C GLN A 236 -9.60 -2.63 -7.75
N SER A 237 -9.20 -1.36 -7.86
CA SER A 237 -9.80 -0.45 -8.85
C SER A 237 -9.56 -0.91 -10.28
N ALA A 238 -8.38 -1.48 -10.58
CA ALA A 238 -8.04 -2.02 -11.89
C ALA A 238 -8.85 -3.29 -12.20
N LEU A 239 -9.02 -4.18 -11.21
CA LEU A 239 -9.86 -5.38 -11.34
C LEU A 239 -11.32 -5.01 -11.63
N LEU A 240 -11.87 -4.03 -10.93
CA LEU A 240 -13.24 -3.55 -11.17
C LEU A 240 -13.40 -2.92 -12.56
N ALA A 241 -12.40 -2.16 -13.01
CA ALA A 241 -12.39 -1.60 -14.37
C ALA A 241 -12.34 -2.69 -15.44
N GLN A 242 -11.52 -3.72 -15.23
CA GLN A 242 -11.39 -4.86 -16.15
C GLN A 242 -12.66 -5.72 -16.14
N ALA A 243 -13.26 -5.97 -14.98
CA ALA A 243 -14.54 -6.67 -14.89
C ALA A 243 -15.65 -5.93 -15.62
N ALA A 244 -15.72 -4.60 -15.51
CA ALA A 244 -16.65 -3.78 -16.27
C ALA A 244 -16.42 -3.88 -17.79
N GLU A 245 -15.17 -3.88 -18.23
CA GLU A 245 -14.81 -4.01 -19.64
C GLU A 245 -15.09 -5.41 -20.19
N ASN A 246 -14.80 -6.47 -19.41
CA ASN A 246 -15.09 -7.86 -19.77
C ASN A 246 -16.59 -8.10 -19.88
N ARG A 247 -17.42 -7.54 -18.99
CA ARG A 247 -18.89 -7.63 -19.11
C ARG A 247 -19.43 -6.88 -20.34
N ARG A 248 -18.80 -5.76 -20.72
CA ARG A 248 -19.11 -5.06 -21.98
C ARG A 248 -18.84 -5.95 -23.21
N GLN A 249 -17.80 -6.76 -23.17
CA GLN A 249 -17.40 -7.66 -24.26
C GLN A 249 -18.09 -9.03 -24.22
N SER A 250 -18.60 -9.48 -23.06
CA SER A 250 -19.26 -10.78 -22.88
C SER A 250 -20.41 -10.69 -21.84
N PRO A 251 -21.62 -10.23 -22.26
CA PRO A 251 -22.72 -9.90 -21.35
C PRO A 251 -23.32 -11.09 -20.57
N THR A 252 -23.15 -12.32 -21.02
CA THR A 252 -23.84 -13.51 -20.48
C THR A 252 -23.08 -14.28 -19.39
N LYS A 253 -21.85 -13.87 -19.03
CA LYS A 253 -21.05 -14.54 -18.00
C LYS A 253 -21.33 -13.97 -16.59
N SER A 254 -21.49 -14.84 -15.58
CA SER A 254 -21.70 -14.42 -14.18
C SER A 254 -20.42 -13.78 -13.60
N MET A 255 -20.58 -12.91 -12.59
CA MET A 255 -19.44 -12.23 -11.94
C MET A 255 -18.43 -13.23 -11.35
N GLU A 256 -18.90 -14.35 -10.79
CA GLU A 256 -18.02 -15.40 -10.28
C GLU A 256 -17.20 -16.05 -11.40
N SER A 257 -17.81 -16.30 -12.56
CA SER A 257 -17.12 -16.91 -13.70
C SER A 257 -16.03 -16.00 -14.28
N ILE A 258 -16.23 -14.68 -14.26
CA ILE A 258 -15.25 -13.69 -14.76
C ILE A 258 -14.08 -13.56 -13.77
N LEU A 259 -14.36 -13.55 -12.46
CA LEU A 259 -13.32 -13.54 -11.43
C LEU A 259 -12.50 -14.84 -11.43
N LEU A 260 -13.15 -15.99 -11.65
CA LEU A 260 -12.48 -17.29 -11.80
C LEU A 260 -11.62 -17.36 -13.08
N ASP A 261 -12.14 -16.90 -14.22
CA ASP A 261 -11.37 -16.84 -15.48
C ASP A 261 -10.15 -15.92 -15.32
N PHE A 262 -10.30 -14.79 -14.63
CA PHE A 262 -9.21 -13.84 -14.38
C PHE A 262 -8.16 -14.39 -13.42
N VAL A 263 -8.56 -15.04 -12.32
CA VAL A 263 -7.63 -15.74 -11.43
C VAL A 263 -6.88 -16.81 -12.22
N ALA A 264 -7.58 -17.62 -13.02
CA ALA A 264 -6.97 -18.67 -13.85
C ALA A 264 -6.00 -18.12 -14.92
N THR A 265 -6.29 -16.96 -15.52
CA THR A 265 -5.39 -16.32 -16.49
C THR A 265 -4.21 -15.58 -15.83
N THR A 266 -4.38 -15.05 -14.61
CA THR A 266 -3.36 -14.22 -13.95
C THR A 266 -2.40 -15.03 -13.08
N THR A 267 -2.83 -16.16 -12.50
CA THR A 267 -1.96 -17.03 -11.70
C THR A 267 -1.16 -18.02 -12.54
N GLY A 268 -1.45 -18.11 -13.84
CA GLY A 268 -1.12 -19.31 -14.60
C GLY A 268 -1.96 -20.49 -14.09
N THR A 269 -2.27 -21.40 -15.00
CA THR A 269 -3.05 -22.61 -14.76
C THR A 269 -2.49 -23.44 -13.60
N LEU A 270 -3.16 -23.42 -12.44
CA LEU A 270 -3.17 -24.52 -11.48
C LEU A 270 -4.46 -25.34 -11.66
N VAL A 271 -4.83 -25.62 -12.91
CA VAL A 271 -5.77 -26.68 -13.25
C VAL A 271 -4.99 -27.68 -14.07
N ASP A 272 -4.79 -28.83 -13.46
CA ASP A 272 -4.04 -29.99 -13.90
C ASP A 272 -4.32 -30.34 -15.38
N GLU A 273 -3.28 -30.30 -16.23
CA GLU A 273 -3.28 -30.89 -17.58
C GLU A 273 -3.18 -32.42 -17.48
N SER A 274 -4.11 -33.03 -16.76
CA SER A 274 -4.29 -34.47 -16.78
C SER A 274 -5.67 -34.81 -17.36
N SER A 275 -5.67 -35.05 -18.68
CA SER A 275 -6.46 -36.08 -19.41
C SER A 275 -6.28 -35.92 -20.91
#